data_AF-A0A2N8M1T4-F1
#
_entry.id   AF-A0A2N8M1T4-F1
#
_cell.length_a   1.000
_cell.length_b   1.000
_cell.length_c   1.000
_cell.angle_alpha   90.00
_cell.angle_beta   90.00
_cell.angle_gamma   90.00
#
_symmetry.space_group_name_H-M   'P 1'
#
loop_
_entity.id
_entity.type
_entity.pdbx_description
1 polymer ?
#
loop_
_entity_poly.entity_id
_entity_poly.type
_entity_poly.pdbx_seq_one_letter_code
_entity_poly.pdbx_strand_id
1 'polypeptide(L)'
;MSAESSNAIDSEIPLGRLASIRARYGELLDLEQLADFYRYPSVHAVRKAHQRGTLPVKLHRFPRKTGFYAKAEDVAKSVDDMIDV
;
A
#
# COMPACT_ATOMS: atom_id res chain seq x y z
N MET A 1 -6.50 42.51 6.56
CA MET A 1 -5.96 42.20 5.21
C MET A 1 -4.52 41.75 5.37
N SER A 2 -4.03 40.91 4.43
CA SER A 2 -2.81 40.07 4.43
C SER A 2 -3.13 38.61 4.82
N ALA A 3 -3.63 37.73 3.92
CA ALA A 3 -2.99 37.11 2.73
C ALA A 3 -1.76 36.27 3.13
N GLU A 4 -1.51 35.03 2.71
CA GLU A 4 -2.15 34.01 1.87
C GLU A 4 -1.26 32.76 2.03
N SER A 5 -1.86 31.58 1.93
CA SER A 5 -1.26 30.36 1.35
C SER A 5 0.00 29.75 1.97
N SER A 6 -0.20 28.58 2.60
CA SER A 6 0.73 27.44 2.56
C SER A 6 -0.12 26.18 2.73
N ASN A 7 -0.84 25.79 1.67
CA ASN A 7 -0.44 24.81 0.66
C ASN A 7 -1.11 23.46 0.97
N ALA A 8 -2.09 23.12 0.13
CA ALA A 8 -2.76 21.84 0.09
C ALA A 8 -1.73 20.72 -0.10
N ILE A 9 -1.57 19.91 0.93
CA ILE A 9 -0.95 18.60 0.89
C ILE A 9 -1.78 17.80 1.90
N ASP A 10 -2.45 16.71 1.60
CA ASP A 10 -2.60 15.91 0.40
C ASP A 10 -3.47 14.74 0.91
N SER A 11 -4.40 14.28 0.08
CA SER A 11 -5.25 13.10 0.32
C SER A 11 -6.18 13.18 1.54
N GLU A 12 -7.46 13.48 1.28
CA GLU A 12 -8.54 12.74 1.94
C GLU A 12 -8.24 11.25 1.75
N ILE A 13 -7.44 10.64 2.63
CA ILE A 13 -7.34 9.18 2.69
C ILE A 13 -8.79 8.73 2.82
N PRO A 14 -9.37 7.99 1.85
CA PRO A 14 -10.76 7.61 1.93
C PRO A 14 -10.87 6.76 3.19
N LEU A 15 -11.42 7.34 4.26
CA LEU A 15 -11.46 6.76 5.60
C LEU A 15 -12.05 5.34 5.57
N GLY A 16 -12.86 5.02 4.56
CA GLY A 16 -13.35 3.68 4.28
C GLY A 16 -12.29 2.67 3.81
N ARG A 17 -11.38 3.01 2.89
CA ARG A 17 -10.47 2.01 2.27
C ARG A 17 -9.35 1.59 3.21
N LEU A 18 -8.67 2.54 3.83
CA LEU A 18 -7.63 2.24 4.81
C LEU A 18 -8.21 1.49 6.02
N ALA A 19 -9.36 1.92 6.52
CA ALA A 19 -10.04 1.21 7.60
C ALA A 19 -10.45 -0.21 7.20
N SER A 20 -10.91 -0.42 5.96
CA SER A 20 -11.26 -1.75 5.45
C SER A 20 -10.04 -2.67 5.32
N ILE A 21 -8.91 -2.15 4.84
CA ILE A 21 -7.65 -2.91 4.74
C ILE A 21 -7.15 -3.26 6.14
N ARG A 22 -7.14 -2.29 7.07
CA ARG A 22 -6.75 -2.50 8.47
C ARG A 22 -7.64 -3.51 9.18
N ALA A 23 -8.96 -3.45 8.97
CA ALA A 23 -9.90 -4.38 9.58
C ALA A 23 -9.74 -5.82 9.05
N ARG A 24 -9.37 -5.97 7.77
CA ARG A 24 -9.27 -7.28 7.12
C ARG A 24 -7.90 -7.94 7.26
N TYR A 25 -6.83 -7.16 7.20
CA TYR A 25 -5.45 -7.68 7.16
C TYR A 25 -4.58 -7.20 8.33
N GLY A 26 -4.95 -6.09 8.98
CA GLY A 26 -4.17 -5.46 10.05
C GLY A 26 -3.33 -4.28 9.57
N GLU A 27 -2.43 -3.80 10.43
CA GLU A 27 -1.54 -2.66 10.17
C GLU A 27 -0.48 -2.97 9.09
N LEU A 28 -0.06 -4.24 9.02
CA LEU A 28 1.01 -4.75 8.17
C LEU A 28 0.49 -5.95 7.38
N LEU A 29 0.75 -5.93 6.07
CA LEU A 29 0.37 -6.97 5.15
C LEU A 29 1.58 -7.77 4.71
N ASP A 30 1.47 -9.09 4.82
CA ASP A 30 2.49 -10.03 4.36
C ASP A 30 2.33 -10.26 2.85
N LEU A 31 3.33 -10.89 2.22
CA LEU A 31 3.29 -11.19 0.79
C LEU A 31 2.10 -12.07 0.37
N GLU A 32 1.63 -12.98 1.23
CA GLU A 32 0.44 -13.80 0.97
C GLU A 32 -0.82 -12.94 0.94
N GLN A 33 -0.96 -12.03 1.89
CA GLN A 33 -2.10 -11.11 1.96
C GLN A 33 -2.09 -10.12 0.81
N LEU A 34 -0.91 -9.65 0.40
CA LEU A 34 -0.74 -8.84 -0.81
C LEU A 34 -1.10 -9.61 -2.07
N ALA A 35 -0.76 -10.90 -2.14
CA ALA A 35 -1.14 -11.75 -3.26
C ALA A 35 -2.67 -11.88 -3.35
N ASP A 36 -3.34 -12.10 -2.22
CA ASP A 36 -4.81 -12.16 -2.15
C ASP A 36 -5.45 -10.81 -2.55
N PHE A 37 -4.96 -9.71 -1.97
CA PHE A 37 -5.49 -8.37 -2.19
C PHE A 37 -5.37 -7.92 -3.65
N TYR A 38 -4.21 -8.09 -4.26
CA TYR A 38 -3.97 -7.74 -5.67
C TYR A 38 -4.33 -8.88 -6.65
N ARG A 39 -4.89 -9.99 -6.15
CA ARG A 39 -5.24 -11.18 -6.93
C ARG A 39 -4.08 -11.76 -7.75
N TYR A 40 -2.87 -11.76 -7.20
CA TYR A 40 -1.75 -12.48 -7.79
C TYR A 40 -1.91 -14.00 -7.59
N PRO A 41 -1.49 -14.82 -8.57
CA PRO A 41 -1.64 -16.27 -8.49
C PRO A 41 -0.71 -16.93 -7.45
N SER A 42 0.33 -16.24 -6.98
CA SER A 42 1.27 -16.77 -6.00
C SER A 42 2.09 -15.65 -5.35
N VAL A 43 2.57 -15.90 -4.13
CA VAL A 43 3.61 -15.11 -3.43
C VAL A 43 4.85 -14.87 -4.30
N HIS A 44 5.20 -15.86 -5.14
CA HIS A 44 6.35 -15.75 -6.04
C HIS A 44 6.09 -14.74 -7.16
N ALA A 45 4.84 -14.62 -7.62
CA ALA A 45 4.44 -13.60 -8.60
C ALA A 45 4.53 -12.20 -7.98
N VAL A 46 4.13 -12.04 -6.71
CA VAL A 46 4.30 -10.76 -5.98
C VAL A 46 5.77 -10.40 -5.84
N ARG A 47 6.63 -11.34 -5.43
CA ARG A 47 8.08 -11.12 -5.35
C ARG A 47 8.68 -10.76 -6.71
N LYS A 48 8.22 -11.41 -7.77
CA LYS A 48 8.66 -11.15 -9.16
C LYS A 48 8.18 -9.78 -9.65
N ALA A 49 6.95 -9.38 -9.34
CA ALA A 49 6.41 -8.05 -9.65
C ALA A 49 7.20 -6.95 -8.91
N HIS A 50 7.54 -7.19 -7.64
CA HIS A 50 8.40 -6.29 -6.87
C HIS A 50 9.80 -6.16 -7.50
N GLN A 51 10.44 -7.28 -7.85
CA GLN A 51 11.74 -7.26 -8.53
C GLN A 51 11.68 -6.59 -9.91
N ARG A 52 10.55 -6.68 -10.59
CA ARG A 52 10.32 -6.04 -11.91
C ARG A 52 9.94 -4.57 -11.79
N GLY A 53 9.70 -4.04 -10.58
CA GLY A 53 9.23 -2.67 -10.38
C GLY A 53 7.80 -2.43 -10.84
N THR A 54 7.03 -3.49 -11.10
CA THR A 54 5.61 -3.41 -11.52
C THR A 54 4.65 -3.53 -10.34
N LEU A 55 5.18 -3.69 -9.12
CA LEU A 55 4.34 -3.72 -7.91
C LEU A 55 4.05 -2.27 -7.50
N PRO A 56 2.77 -1.86 -7.44
CA PRO A 56 2.42 -0.48 -7.14
C PRO A 56 2.67 -0.10 -5.67
N VAL A 57 2.92 -1.08 -4.79
CA VAL A 57 3.15 -0.86 -3.36
C VAL A 57 4.61 -1.04 -2.94
N LYS A 58 5.06 -0.16 -2.03
CA LYS A 58 6.37 -0.27 -1.37
C LYS A 58 6.39 -1.43 -0.37
N LEU A 59 7.31 -2.36 -0.58
CA LEU A 59 7.60 -3.44 0.36
C LEU A 59 8.72 -3.01 1.31
N HIS A 60 8.46 -3.13 2.61
CA HIS A 60 9.42 -2.91 3.66
C HIS A 60 9.95 -4.26 4.18
N ARG A 61 11.27 -4.35 4.35
CA ARG A 61 11.91 -5.51 4.97
C ARG A 61 12.24 -5.17 6.41
N PHE A 62 11.71 -5.94 7.36
CA PHE A 62 12.07 -5.78 8.76
C PHE A 62 13.36 -6.55 9.08
N PRO A 63 14.32 -5.97 9.82
CA PRO A 63 15.61 -6.60 10.10
C PRO A 63 15.51 -7.86 10.98
N ARG A 64 14.41 -8.03 11.72
CA ARG A 64 14.15 -9.16 12.62
C ARG A 64 13.11 -10.17 12.12
N LYS A 65 12.53 -9.96 10.93
CA LYS A 65 11.55 -10.88 10.33
C LYS A 65 11.97 -11.30 8.93
N THR A 66 11.87 -12.58 8.66
CA THR A 66 12.14 -13.15 7.33
C THR A 66 10.92 -12.91 6.45
N GLY A 67 10.93 -11.82 5.68
CA GLY A 67 9.82 -11.51 4.78
C GLY A 67 9.81 -10.06 4.30
N PHE A 68 8.99 -9.81 3.29
CA PHE A 68 8.62 -8.47 2.86
C PHE A 68 7.22 -8.17 3.37
N TYR A 69 7.02 -6.97 3.87
CA TYR A 69 5.77 -6.52 4.46
C TYR A 69 5.40 -5.17 3.87
N ALA A 70 4.15 -4.97 3.51
CA ALA A 70 3.62 -3.65 3.14
C ALA A 70 2.85 -3.06 4.32
N LYS A 71 2.92 -1.74 4.49
CA LYS A 71 2.01 -1.06 5.41
C LYS A 71 0.64 -0.93 4.77
N ALA A 72 -0.44 -1.08 5.55
CA ALA A 72 -1.79 -0.85 5.06
C ALA A 72 -1.96 0.55 4.45
N GLU A 73 -1.28 1.55 5.01
CA GLU A 73 -1.26 2.93 4.50
C GLU A 73 -0.62 3.03 3.11
N ASP A 74 0.54 2.39 2.91
CA ASP A 74 1.21 2.37 1.61
C ASP A 74 0.35 1.63 0.56
N VAL A 75 -0.29 0.51 0.94
CA VAL A 75 -1.22 -0.23 0.07
C VAL A 75 -2.41 0.64 -0.33
N ALA A 76 -3.02 1.33 0.64
CA ALA A 76 -4.18 2.18 0.39
C ALA A 76 -3.83 3.33 -0.58
N LYS A 77 -2.69 3.99 -0.38
CA LYS A 77 -2.18 5.03 -1.28
C LYS A 77 -1.93 4.51 -2.69
N SER A 78 -1.26 3.36 -2.80
CA SER A 78 -0.94 2.73 -4.09
C SER A 78 -2.18 2.39 -4.92
N VAL A 79 -3.27 2.02 -4.25
CA VAL A 79 -4.56 1.72 -4.91
C VAL A 79 -5.27 3.01 -5.32
N ASP A 80 -5.16 4.07 -4.52
CA ASP A 80 -5.73 5.37 -4.84
C ASP A 80 -5.05 5.98 -6.07
N ASP A 81 -3.72 5.97 -6.09
CA ASP A 81 -2.90 6.39 -7.24
C ASP A 81 -3.25 5.62 -8.53
N MET A 82 -3.75 4.38 -8.42
CA MET A 82 -4.15 3.57 -9.58
C MET A 82 -5.55 3.90 -10.10
N ILE A 83 -6.41 4.51 -9.28
CA ILE A 83 -7.79 4.90 -9.64
C ILE A 83 -7.85 6.32 -10.21
N ASP A 84 -6.89 7.18 -9.85
CA ASP A 84 -6.81 8.58 -10.31
C ASP A 84 -6.15 8.75 -11.71
N VAL A 85 -5.98 7.66 -12.47
CA VAL A 85 -5.41 7.63 -13.84
C VAL A 85 -6.48 7.53 -14.91
#